data_AF-A0A0Q5SYE8-F1
#
_entry.id   AF-A0A0Q5SYE8-F1
#
_cell.length_a   1.000
_cell.length_b   1.000
_cell.length_c   1.000
_cell.angle_alpha   90.00
_cell.angle_beta   90.00
_cell.angle_gamma   90.00
#
_symmetry.space_group_name_H-M   'P 1'
#
loop_
_entity.id
_entity.type
_entity.pdbx_description
1 polymer ?
#
loop_
_entity_poly.entity_id
_entity_poly.type
_entity_poly.pdbx_seq_one_letter_code
_entity_poly.pdbx_strand_id
1 'polypeptide(L)'
;MDILKEISKQNIQGIIFVIGPSTNYLHSVFLEDSKKVISLTLPIICFNINQNLGLDEISCPRFLWSVGAIHMPLTTEDVTFTLCNIAADARINESTGSFFFRRNYPYDDPLRY
;
A
#
# COMPACT_ATOMS: atom_id res chain seq x y z
N MET A 1 -5.97 -19.54 -10.44
CA MET A 1 -6.97 -19.06 -9.45
C MET A 1 -7.27 -17.63 -9.83
N ASP A 2 -8.54 -17.23 -9.95
CA ASP A 2 -8.88 -15.84 -10.32
C ASP A 2 -9.06 -15.02 -9.03
N ILE A 3 -8.05 -14.21 -8.70
CA ILE A 3 -8.01 -13.43 -7.46
C ILE A 3 -9.17 -12.44 -7.36
N LEU A 4 -9.65 -11.91 -8.50
CA LEU A 4 -10.77 -10.96 -8.51
C LEU A 4 -12.09 -11.63 -8.10
N LYS A 5 -12.26 -12.91 -8.46
CA LYS A 5 -13.44 -13.69 -8.08
C LYS A 5 -13.48 -14.02 -6.59
N GLU A 6 -12.33 -14.12 -5.93
CA GLU A 6 -12.27 -14.30 -4.48
C GLU A 6 -12.47 -12.98 -3.73
N ILE A 7 -11.88 -11.89 -4.24
CA ILE A 7 -12.08 -10.54 -3.70
C ILE A 7 -13.55 -10.16 -3.74
N SER A 8 -14.27 -10.42 -4.83
CA SER A 8 -15.67 -10.02 -4.99
C SER A 8 -16.65 -10.76 -4.06
N LYS A 9 -16.24 -11.88 -3.47
CA LYS A 9 -17.06 -12.62 -2.49
C LYS A 9 -16.92 -12.08 -1.07
N GLN A 10 -15.95 -11.20 -0.83
CA GLN A 10 -15.61 -10.69 0.49
C GLN A 10 -15.80 -9.18 0.55
N ASN A 11 -16.11 -8.65 1.73
CA ASN A 11 -16.12 -7.20 1.95
C ASN A 11 -14.70 -6.71 2.22
N ILE A 12 -13.86 -6.69 1.18
CA ILE A 12 -12.47 -6.23 1.29
C ILE A 12 -12.41 -4.71 1.30
N GLN A 13 -11.81 -4.17 2.36
CA GLN A 13 -11.74 -2.72 2.61
C GLN A 13 -10.40 -2.09 2.21
N GLY A 14 -9.40 -2.91 1.87
CA GLY A 14 -8.06 -2.45 1.51
C GLY A 14 -7.13 -3.61 1.18
N ILE A 15 -5.98 -3.28 0.59
CA ILE A 15 -4.94 -4.21 0.16
C ILE A 15 -3.66 -3.88 0.89
N ILE A 16 -2.98 -4.91 1.42
CA ILE A 16 -1.71 -4.75 2.12
C ILE A 16 -0.62 -5.49 1.35
N PHE A 17 0.45 -4.78 1.00
CA PHE A 17 1.72 -5.34 0.54
C PHE A 17 2.74 -5.30 1.67
N VAL A 18 3.41 -6.42 1.91
CA VAL A 18 4.57 -6.47 2.81
C VAL A 18 5.84 -6.37 1.96
N ILE A 19 6.60 -5.31 2.17
CA ILE A 19 7.77 -4.94 1.36
C ILE A 19 9.04 -5.32 2.10
N GLY A 20 9.86 -6.16 1.47
CA GLY A 20 11.17 -6.56 1.96
C GLY A 20 12.17 -6.81 0.84
N PRO A 21 13.40 -7.22 1.17
CA PRO A 21 14.52 -7.29 0.22
C PRO A 21 14.22 -8.14 -1.03
N SER A 22 13.39 -9.17 -0.90
CA SER A 22 13.04 -10.06 -2.01
C SER A 22 11.82 -9.61 -2.83
N THR A 23 11.08 -8.60 -2.36
CA THR A 23 9.83 -8.17 -3.02
C THR A 23 10.11 -7.63 -4.43
N ASN A 24 11.29 -7.07 -4.69
CA ASN A 24 11.69 -6.64 -6.04
C ASN A 24 11.89 -7.79 -7.05
N TYR A 25 11.97 -9.05 -6.57
CA TYR A 25 12.24 -10.24 -7.38
C TYR A 25 11.03 -11.18 -7.48
N LEU A 26 9.83 -10.66 -7.26
CA LEU A 26 8.59 -11.44 -7.33
C LEU A 26 8.39 -12.05 -8.73
N HIS A 27 7.87 -13.27 -8.75
CA HIS A 27 7.57 -14.01 -9.97
C HIS A 27 6.50 -13.30 -10.82
N SER A 28 6.55 -13.46 -12.15
CA SER A 28 5.64 -12.79 -13.11
C SER A 28 4.16 -12.98 -12.80
N VAL A 29 3.77 -14.18 -12.36
CA VAL A 29 2.39 -14.49 -11.96
C VAL A 29 1.93 -13.61 -10.80
N PHE A 30 2.78 -13.38 -9.79
CA PHE A 30 2.44 -12.50 -8.66
C PHE A 30 2.32 -11.04 -9.12
N LEU A 31 3.17 -10.60 -10.05
CA LEU A 31 3.10 -9.27 -10.66
C LEU A 31 1.77 -9.06 -11.40
N GLU A 32 1.31 -10.05 -12.16
CA GLU A 32 0.03 -9.99 -12.86
C GLU A 32 -1.16 -9.91 -11.91
N ASP A 33 -1.17 -10.73 -10.86
CA ASP A 33 -2.24 -10.69 -9.86
C ASP A 33 -2.22 -9.38 -9.07
N SER A 34 -1.03 -8.87 -8.73
CA SER A 34 -0.89 -7.56 -8.09
C SER A 34 -1.48 -6.43 -8.94
N LYS A 35 -1.24 -6.44 -10.26
CA LYS A 35 -1.81 -5.45 -11.18
C LYS A 35 -3.34 -5.49 -11.22
N LYS A 36 -3.94 -6.69 -11.22
CA LYS A 36 -5.41 -6.84 -11.14
C LYS A 36 -5.95 -6.23 -9.85
N VAL A 37 -5.30 -6.50 -8.74
CA VAL A 37 -5.70 -5.99 -7.43
C VAL A 37 -5.52 -4.47 -7.33
N ILE A 38 -4.44 -3.92 -7.91
CA ILE A 38 -4.18 -2.47 -7.99
C ILE A 38 -5.23 -1.73 -8.83
N SER A 39 -5.78 -2.37 -9.87
CA SER A 39 -6.85 -1.78 -10.68
C SER A 39 -8.17 -1.62 -9.91
N LEU A 40 -8.31 -2.26 -8.74
CA LEU A 40 -9.40 -1.95 -7.82
C LEU A 40 -9.13 -0.59 -7.20
N THR A 41 -10.15 0.24 -7.01
CA THR A 41 -10.02 1.56 -6.35
C THR A 41 -9.86 1.46 -4.84
N LEU A 42 -9.56 0.27 -4.32
CA LEU A 42 -9.37 0.01 -2.89
C LEU A 42 -8.07 0.67 -2.40
N PRO A 43 -8.01 1.13 -1.15
CA PRO A 43 -6.79 1.65 -0.54
C PRO A 43 -5.66 0.61 -0.57
N ILE A 44 -4.44 1.07 -0.82
CA ILE A 44 -3.24 0.23 -0.85
C ILE A 44 -2.28 0.70 0.24
N ILE A 45 -1.84 -0.23 1.07
CA ILE A 45 -0.85 -0.01 2.12
C ILE A 45 0.37 -0.88 1.82
N CYS A 46 1.55 -0.29 1.84
CA CYS A 46 2.84 -0.95 1.73
C CYS A 46 3.54 -0.87 3.09
N PHE A 47 3.65 -1.98 3.81
CA PHE A 47 4.41 -2.02 5.05
C PHE A 47 5.86 -2.47 4.79
N ASN A 48 6.82 -1.62 5.13
CA ASN A 48 8.24 -1.88 4.93
C ASN A 48 8.84 -2.62 6.13
N ILE A 49 9.38 -3.83 5.91
CA ILE A 49 9.93 -4.65 7.00
C ILE A 49 11.22 -4.09 7.60
N ASN A 50 11.96 -3.28 6.84
CA ASN A 50 13.15 -2.57 7.31
C ASN A 50 12.81 -1.33 8.16
N GLN A 51 11.53 -1.13 8.47
CA GLN A 51 11.01 -0.02 9.25
C GLN A 51 11.19 1.37 8.62
N ASN A 52 11.46 1.43 7.30
CA ASN A 52 11.56 2.69 6.60
C ASN A 52 10.18 3.38 6.52
N LEU A 53 10.15 4.70 6.73
CA LEU A 53 8.97 5.54 6.50
C LEU A 53 8.99 6.05 5.07
N GLY A 54 7.85 5.95 4.37
CA GLY A 54 7.75 6.33 2.97
C GLY A 54 8.29 5.25 2.02
N LEU A 55 8.48 5.62 0.76
CA LEU A 55 8.87 4.69 -0.29
C LEU A 55 10.28 4.12 -0.06
N ASP A 56 10.39 2.79 0.02
CA ASP A 56 11.67 2.09 -0.06
C ASP A 56 11.98 1.74 -1.51
N GLU A 57 12.70 2.62 -2.22
CA GLU A 57 13.06 2.40 -3.63
C GLU A 57 13.97 1.18 -3.87
N ILE A 58 14.63 0.68 -2.83
CA ILE A 58 15.54 -0.47 -2.93
C ILE A 58 14.75 -1.78 -2.92
N SER A 59 13.77 -1.89 -2.03
CA SER A 59 13.02 -3.14 -1.81
C SER A 59 11.66 -3.15 -2.52
N CYS A 60 11.04 -1.98 -2.69
CA CYS A 60 9.70 -1.85 -3.23
C CYS A 60 9.70 -1.98 -4.75
N PRO A 61 8.87 -2.88 -5.31
CA PRO A 61 8.65 -2.96 -6.75
C PRO A 61 8.20 -1.64 -7.36
N ARG A 62 8.82 -1.27 -8.49
CA ARG A 62 8.50 -0.04 -9.24
C ARG A 62 7.02 0.08 -9.61
N PHE A 63 6.31 -1.03 -9.78
CA PHE A 63 4.88 -0.99 -10.09
C PHE A 63 4.01 -0.48 -8.93
N LEU A 64 4.52 -0.43 -7.70
CA LEU A 64 3.84 0.12 -6.52
C LEU A 64 4.18 1.59 -6.25
N TRP A 65 5.18 2.16 -6.93
CA TRP A 65 5.66 3.51 -6.62
C TRP A 65 4.65 4.61 -6.98
N SER A 66 3.76 4.32 -7.93
CA SER A 66 2.88 5.32 -8.53
C SER A 66 1.41 4.94 -8.48
N VAL A 67 1.02 4.07 -7.54
CA VAL A 67 -0.37 3.55 -7.47
C VAL A 67 -1.22 4.21 -6.40
N GLY A 68 -0.74 5.30 -5.78
CA GLY A 68 -1.42 5.93 -4.66
C GLY A 68 -1.37 5.07 -3.40
N ALA A 69 -0.24 4.41 -3.16
CA ALA A 69 -0.04 3.57 -1.99
C ALA A 69 0.48 4.38 -0.79
N ILE A 70 0.04 4.03 0.42
CA ILE A 70 0.60 4.54 1.67
C ILE A 70 1.72 3.60 2.12
N HIS A 71 2.93 4.14 2.30
CA HIS A 71 4.12 3.39 2.72
C HIS A 71 4.47 3.71 4.17
N MET A 72 4.42 2.69 5.02
CA MET A 72 4.61 2.81 6.45
C MET A 72 5.57 1.74 6.97
N PRO A 73 6.29 1.97 8.08
CA PRO A 73 7.07 0.92 8.72
C PRO A 73 6.18 -0.26 9.17
N LEU A 74 6.69 -1.49 9.09
CA LEU A 74 6.00 -2.66 9.67
C LEU A 74 6.28 -2.75 11.18
N THR A 75 5.68 -1.86 11.96
CA THR A 75 5.66 -1.93 13.43
C THR A 75 4.21 -2.07 13.92
N THR A 76 3.99 -2.63 15.12
CA THR A 76 2.63 -2.72 15.68
C THR A 76 1.95 -1.37 15.75
N GLU A 77 2.67 -0.33 16.16
CA GLU A 77 2.17 1.03 16.27
C GLU A 77 1.78 1.60 14.89
N ASP A 78 2.64 1.47 13.87
CA ASP A 78 2.35 1.96 12.52
C ASP A 78 1.19 1.22 11.88
N VAL A 79 1.13 -0.11 12.06
CA VAL A 79 0.05 -0.92 11.53
C VAL A 79 -1.28 -0.47 12.14
N THR A 80 -1.35 -0.36 13.47
CA THR A 80 -2.57 0.10 14.15
C THR A 80 -2.94 1.52 13.71
N PHE A 81 -1.98 2.45 13.72
CA PHE A 81 -2.23 3.82 13.32
C PHE A 81 -2.74 3.91 11.87
N THR A 82 -2.08 3.25 10.94
CA THR A 82 -2.42 3.29 9.51
C THR A 82 -3.82 2.70 9.26
N LEU A 83 -4.12 1.56 9.86
CA LEU A 83 -5.43 0.91 9.71
C LEU A 83 -6.57 1.73 10.33
N CYS A 84 -6.31 2.51 11.37
CA CYS A 84 -7.29 3.39 11.99
C CYS A 84 -7.53 4.70 11.21
N ASN A 85 -6.56 5.15 10.40
CA ASN A 85 -6.60 6.47 9.75
C ASN A 85 -6.74 6.41 8.22
N ILE A 86 -6.56 5.26 7.58
CA ILE A 86 -6.71 5.15 6.14
C ILE A 86 -8.18 5.31 5.72
N ALA A 87 -8.44 6.27 4.83
CA ALA A 87 -9.77 6.45 4.26
C ALA A 87 -10.07 5.36 3.21
N ALA A 88 -11.29 4.83 3.23
CA ALA A 88 -11.73 3.79 2.29
C ALA A 88 -11.68 4.22 0.81
N ASP A 89 -11.73 5.53 0.57
CA ASP A 89 -11.70 6.18 -0.74
C ASP A 89 -10.38 6.91 -1.02
N ALA A 90 -9.31 6.66 -0.24
CA ALA A 90 -8.02 7.34 -0.38
C ALA A 90 -7.51 7.35 -1.83
N ARG A 91 -7.71 6.26 -2.57
CA ARG A 91 -7.28 6.12 -3.96
C ARG A 91 -8.27 6.62 -5.02
N ILE A 92 -9.47 7.03 -4.64
CA ILE A 92 -10.40 7.71 -5.57
C ILE A 92 -9.87 9.10 -5.88
N ASN A 93 -9.42 9.82 -4.86
CA ASN A 93 -8.90 11.18 -4.99
C ASN A 93 -7.41 11.19 -5.34
N GLU A 94 -6.64 10.20 -4.85
CA GLU A 94 -5.19 10.13 -5.02
C GLU A 94 -4.78 8.75 -5.57
N SER A 95 -5.13 8.50 -6.83
CA SER A 95 -4.89 7.20 -7.50
C SER A 95 -3.43 6.98 -7.94
N THR A 96 -2.58 8.01 -7.84
CA THR A 96 -1.18 7.98 -8.28
C THR A 96 -0.24 8.52 -7.20
N GLY A 97 1.03 8.11 -7.27
CA GLY A 97 2.09 8.50 -6.32
C GLY A 97 2.31 7.51 -5.18
N SER A 98 3.11 7.94 -4.20
CA SER A 98 3.47 7.21 -2.99
C SER A 98 3.42 8.16 -1.81
N PHE A 99 2.69 7.78 -0.76
CA PHE A 99 2.37 8.63 0.38
C PHE A 99 2.81 7.99 1.69
N PHE A 100 2.82 8.75 2.78
CA PHE A 100 3.01 8.22 4.13
C PHE A 100 2.36 9.15 5.15
N PHE A 101 2.03 8.60 6.32
CA PHE A 101 1.52 9.40 7.44
C PHE A 101 2.68 9.99 8.26
N ARG A 102 2.53 11.25 8.68
CA ARG A 102 3.43 11.87 9.65
C ARG A 102 2.80 11.79 11.05
N ARG A 103 3.52 11.23 12.01
CA ARG A 103 3.02 11.02 13.39
C ARG A 103 2.99 12.29 14.26
N ASN A 104 3.55 13.42 13.81
CA ASN A 104 3.85 14.58 14.68
C ASN A 104 3.23 15.92 14.23
N TYR A 105 2.18 15.92 13.42
CA TYR A 105 1.42 17.14 13.15
C TYR A 105 -0.01 17.00 13.66
N PRO A 106 -0.53 17.97 14.45
CA PRO A 106 -1.82 17.85 15.13
C PRO A 106 -3.03 17.80 14.19
N TYR A 107 -2.81 18.08 12.91
CA TYR A 107 -3.74 17.91 11.79
C TYR A 107 -2.83 17.78 10.57
N ASP A 108 -2.71 16.63 9.93
CA ASP A 108 -2.15 16.60 8.58
C ASP A 108 -2.75 15.45 7.78
N ASP A 109 -3.49 15.86 6.76
CA ASP A 109 -3.70 15.17 5.49
C ASP A 109 -2.39 14.45 5.08
N PRO A 110 -2.42 13.21 4.54
CA PRO A 110 -1.21 12.57 4.01
C PRO A 110 -0.48 13.52 3.05
N LEU A 111 0.74 13.96 3.42
CA LEU A 111 1.49 14.93 2.63
C LEU A 111 2.08 14.27 1.38
N ARG A 112 1.89 14.97 0.26
CA ARG A 112 2.24 14.62 -1.11
C ARG A 112 3.73 14.91 -1.40
N TYR A 113 4.40 13.99 -2.10
CA TYR A 113 5.72 14.20 -2.71
C TYR A 113 5.67 13.88 -4.20
#